data_AF-A0A7V2Z0J3-F1
#
_entry.id   AF-A0A7V2Z0J3-F1
#
_cell.length_a   1.000
_cell.length_b   1.000
_cell.length_c   1.000
_cell.angle_alpha   90.00
_cell.angle_beta   90.00
_cell.angle_gamma   90.00
#
_symmetry.space_group_name_H-M   'P 1'
#
loop_
_entity.id
_entity.type
_entity.pdbx_description
1 polymer ?
#
loop_
_entity_poly.entity_id
_entity_poly.type
_entity_poly.pdbx_seq_one_letter_code
_entity_poly.pdbx_strand_id
1 'polypeptide(L)'
;MHVEPISAQPNGAVIGLFDDADALRRAAERARAAQWPHWDCHSPYPVAGLDAAMGLRPSWIPGLALAAGFTGVAVAKLMQWYMSDFDYPLIVGGKPLFSLPAFLPVTFELFVLFGAGTTFAALLAACRLLRWRSSLHDVSAMADATSHRFAIVLQTDRDDRFSGQTARDLLLDDAAHLQHPVADAFQVGVELLVGM
;
A
#
# COMPACT_ATOMS: atom_id res chain seq x y z
N MET A 1 35.26 4.60 1.92
CA MET A 1 34.16 4.64 0.94
C MET A 1 33.90 6.10 0.65
N HIS A 2 34.22 6.56 -0.56
CA HIS A 2 34.26 7.98 -0.92
C HIS A 2 32.82 8.50 -1.04
N VAL A 3 32.39 9.37 -0.13
CA VAL A 3 31.08 10.03 -0.18
C VAL A 3 31.29 11.34 -0.93
N GLU A 4 30.85 11.39 -2.19
CA GLU A 4 30.87 12.62 -2.99
C GLU A 4 29.81 13.62 -2.47
N PRO A 5 30.11 14.92 -2.41
CA PRO A 5 29.13 15.94 -2.08
C PRO A 5 28.10 16.10 -3.22
N ILE A 6 26.83 16.07 -2.86
CA ILE A 6 25.68 16.04 -3.78
C ILE A 6 25.39 17.44 -4.30
N SER A 7 26.09 17.84 -5.35
CA SER A 7 25.63 18.91 -6.22
C SER A 7 24.81 18.30 -7.37
N ALA A 8 23.49 18.45 -7.29
CA ALA A 8 22.53 18.29 -8.40
C ALA A 8 22.47 16.92 -9.11
N GLN A 9 22.01 15.87 -8.42
CA GLN A 9 21.62 14.61 -9.06
C GLN A 9 20.10 14.58 -9.31
N PRO A 10 19.61 14.41 -10.55
CA PRO A 10 18.22 14.72 -10.89
C PRO A 10 17.16 13.72 -10.39
N ASN A 11 17.47 12.67 -9.62
CA ASN A 11 16.51 11.66 -9.12
C ASN A 11 17.02 10.91 -7.87
N GLY A 12 17.32 11.64 -6.81
CA GLY A 12 17.71 11.08 -5.51
C GLY A 12 16.51 10.83 -4.57
N ALA A 13 16.77 10.14 -3.46
CA ALA A 13 15.83 10.13 -2.34
C ALA A 13 16.57 10.48 -1.04
N VAL A 14 15.89 11.23 -0.19
CA VAL A 14 16.38 11.69 1.10
C VAL A 14 15.61 10.95 2.18
N ILE A 15 16.32 10.26 3.08
CA ILE A 15 15.71 9.44 4.12
C ILE A 15 15.98 10.06 5.49
N GLY A 16 14.91 10.38 6.23
CA GLY A 16 14.96 10.78 7.63
C GLY A 16 14.56 9.62 8.55
N LEU A 17 15.36 9.35 9.59
CA LEU A 17 15.10 8.31 10.59
C LEU A 17 14.74 8.95 11.93
N PHE A 18 13.60 8.55 12.50
CA PHE A 18 13.09 9.00 13.79
C PHE A 18 12.96 7.85 14.77
N ASP A 19 13.18 8.11 16.06
CA ASP A 19 13.01 7.13 17.13
C ASP A 19 11.57 7.09 17.68
N ASP A 20 10.74 8.09 17.35
CA ASP A 20 9.39 8.27 17.91
C ASP A 20 8.31 8.41 16.83
N ALA A 21 7.14 7.84 17.10
CA ALA A 21 6.01 7.81 16.17
C ALA A 21 5.35 9.20 16.03
N ASP A 22 5.32 10.00 17.10
CA ASP A 22 4.79 11.36 17.04
C ASP A 22 5.71 12.30 16.25
N ALA A 23 7.03 12.09 16.33
CA ALA A 23 8.00 12.79 15.48
C ALA A 23 7.77 12.50 13.99
N LEU A 24 7.57 11.22 13.63
CA LEU A 24 7.20 10.84 12.25
C LEU A 24 5.92 11.54 11.79
N ARG A 25 4.88 11.56 12.64
CA ARG A 25 3.59 12.17 12.30
C ARG A 25 3.73 13.68 12.02
N ARG A 26 4.48 14.41 12.85
CA ARG A 26 4.76 15.84 12.63
C ARG A 26 5.55 16.07 11.35
N ALA A 27 6.55 15.23 11.07
CA ALA A 27 7.31 15.29 9.83
C ALA A 27 6.42 15.05 8.60
N ALA A 28 5.48 14.09 8.66
CA ALA A 28 4.51 13.82 7.60
C ALA A 28 3.55 15.00 7.37
N GLU A 29 3.03 15.62 8.43
CA GLU A 29 2.19 16.83 8.33
C GLU A 29 2.92 17.99 7.63
N ARG A 30 4.22 18.17 7.92
CA ARG A 30 5.06 19.19 7.27
C ARG A 30 5.37 18.85 5.82
N ALA A 31 5.71 17.61 5.52
CA ALA A 31 5.93 17.16 4.14
C ALA A 31 4.68 17.40 3.27
N ARG A 32 3.50 17.13 3.84
CA ARG A 32 2.21 17.44 3.21
C ARG A 32 1.98 18.95 3.07
N ALA A 33 2.26 19.75 4.10
CA ALA A 33 2.09 21.20 4.06
C ALA A 33 3.04 21.86 3.03
N ALA A 34 4.25 21.32 2.88
CA ALA A 34 5.21 21.69 1.85
C ALA A 34 4.83 21.17 0.44
N GLN A 35 3.72 20.43 0.32
CA GLN A 35 3.20 19.87 -0.92
C GLN A 35 4.24 19.04 -1.69
N TRP A 36 5.03 18.24 -0.98
CA TRP A 36 5.95 17.31 -1.61
C TRP A 36 5.17 16.32 -2.50
N PRO A 37 5.54 16.17 -3.78
CA PRO A 37 4.75 15.40 -4.74
C PRO A 37 4.87 13.89 -4.51
N HIS A 38 6.07 13.42 -4.15
CA HIS A 38 6.35 11.99 -3.99
C HIS A 38 7.13 11.75 -2.70
N TRP A 39 6.45 11.18 -1.72
CA TRP A 39 7.02 10.80 -0.43
C TRP A 39 6.24 9.66 0.20
N ASP A 40 6.91 8.90 1.06
CA ASP A 40 6.31 7.77 1.76
C ASP A 40 6.85 7.66 3.19
N CYS A 41 6.06 7.08 4.09
CA CYS A 41 6.40 6.85 5.48
C CYS A 41 6.47 5.35 5.76
N HIS A 42 7.61 4.89 6.25
CA HIS A 42 7.80 3.50 6.67
C HIS A 42 7.78 3.43 8.19
N SER A 43 6.87 2.60 8.70
CA SER A 43 6.74 2.33 10.13
C SER A 43 6.70 0.81 10.36
N PRO A 44 7.31 0.31 11.45
CA PRO A 44 7.34 -1.11 11.76
C PRO A 44 5.97 -1.63 12.23
N TYR A 45 5.09 -0.74 12.65
CA TYR A 45 3.73 -1.02 13.09
C TYR A 45 2.78 0.12 12.67
N PRO A 46 1.47 -0.13 12.58
CA PRO A 46 0.50 0.91 12.21
C PRO A 46 0.44 2.01 13.27
N VAL A 47 0.87 3.21 12.91
CA VAL A 47 0.82 4.39 13.77
C VAL A 47 -0.56 5.05 13.64
N ALA A 48 -1.25 5.22 14.76
CA ALA A 48 -2.56 5.85 14.78
C ALA A 48 -2.50 7.29 14.25
N GLY A 49 -3.36 7.60 13.27
CA GLY A 49 -3.47 8.95 12.69
C GLY A 49 -2.40 9.29 11.64
N LEU A 50 -1.47 8.38 11.32
CA LEU A 50 -0.49 8.61 10.25
C LEU A 50 -1.17 8.77 8.88
N ASP A 51 -2.19 7.97 8.57
CA ASP A 51 -2.96 8.07 7.33
C ASP A 51 -3.60 9.46 7.13
N ALA A 52 -4.09 10.05 8.23
CA ALA A 52 -4.70 11.38 8.23
C ALA A 52 -3.64 12.48 8.09
N ALA A 53 -2.48 12.32 8.73
CA ALA A 53 -1.32 13.19 8.56
C ALA A 53 -0.82 13.19 7.11
N MET A 54 -0.73 12.01 6.49
CA MET A 54 -0.40 11.83 5.07
C MET A 54 -1.48 12.33 4.13
N GLY A 55 -2.74 12.40 4.58
CA GLY A 55 -3.87 12.82 3.75
C GLY A 55 -4.27 11.77 2.72
N LEU A 56 -4.12 10.48 3.06
CA LEU A 56 -4.45 9.38 2.16
C LEU A 56 -5.96 9.31 1.91
N ARG A 57 -6.34 8.97 0.68
CA ARG A 57 -7.73 8.75 0.29
C ARG A 57 -8.18 7.34 0.70
N PRO A 58 -9.49 7.13 0.97
CA PRO A 58 -10.01 5.79 1.22
C PRO A 58 -9.71 4.87 0.03
N SER A 59 -9.39 3.61 0.34
CA SER A 59 -9.02 2.63 -0.67
C SER A 59 -10.23 2.21 -1.53
N TRP A 60 -9.96 1.91 -2.81
CA TRP A 60 -10.97 1.45 -3.77
C TRP A 60 -11.22 -0.07 -3.68
N ILE A 61 -10.37 -0.79 -2.95
CA ILE A 61 -10.38 -2.26 -2.79
C ILE A 61 -11.72 -2.80 -2.25
N PRO A 62 -12.37 -2.18 -1.23
CA PRO A 62 -13.65 -2.69 -0.72
C PRO A 62 -14.76 -2.66 -1.77
N GLY A 63 -14.77 -1.65 -2.64
CA GLY A 63 -15.75 -1.56 -3.74
C GLY A 63 -15.57 -2.69 -4.76
N LEU A 64 -14.32 -3.00 -5.11
CA LEU A 64 -14.01 -4.13 -5.99
C LEU A 64 -14.39 -5.47 -5.35
N ALA A 65 -14.08 -5.66 -4.07
CA ALA A 65 -14.40 -6.88 -3.33
C ALA A 65 -15.91 -7.17 -3.32
N LEU A 66 -16.73 -6.13 -3.14
CA LEU A 66 -18.18 -6.24 -3.16
C LEU A 66 -18.70 -6.66 -4.55
N ALA A 67 -18.19 -6.04 -5.62
CA ALA A 67 -18.55 -6.39 -6.99
C ALA A 67 -18.17 -7.84 -7.35
N ALA A 68 -16.98 -8.29 -6.89
CA ALA A 68 -16.54 -9.67 -7.05
C ALA A 68 -17.42 -10.65 -6.28
N GLY A 69 -17.81 -10.33 -5.04
CA GLY A 69 -18.74 -11.15 -4.26
C GLY A 69 -20.09 -11.35 -4.98
N PHE A 70 -20.69 -10.29 -5.51
CA PHE A 70 -21.92 -10.40 -6.31
C PHE A 70 -21.74 -11.22 -7.59
N THR A 71 -20.57 -11.15 -8.22
CA THR A 71 -20.22 -12.03 -9.33
C THR A 71 -20.20 -13.50 -8.89
N GLY A 72 -19.63 -13.79 -7.72
CA GLY A 72 -19.64 -15.12 -7.09
C GLY A 72 -21.06 -15.64 -6.84
N VAL A 73 -21.99 -14.77 -6.41
CA VAL A 73 -23.41 -15.12 -6.26
C VAL A 73 -24.04 -15.46 -7.61
N ALA A 74 -23.80 -14.66 -8.64
CA ALA A 74 -24.31 -14.92 -9.98
C ALA A 74 -23.80 -16.27 -10.53
N VAL A 75 -22.51 -16.56 -10.36
CA VAL A 75 -21.90 -17.85 -10.74
C VAL A 75 -22.53 -19.00 -9.95
N ALA A 76 -22.71 -18.85 -8.64
CA ALA A 76 -23.33 -19.87 -7.80
C ALA A 76 -24.77 -20.18 -8.25
N LYS A 77 -25.57 -19.13 -8.49
CA LYS A 77 -26.95 -19.29 -8.94
C LYS A 77 -27.04 -19.92 -10.31
N LEU A 78 -26.19 -19.51 -11.25
CA LEU A 78 -26.13 -20.07 -12.60
C LEU A 78 -25.72 -21.55 -12.56
N MET A 79 -24.70 -21.89 -11.78
CA MET A 79 -24.25 -23.27 -11.60
C MET A 79 -25.34 -24.16 -10.99
N GLN A 80 -25.97 -23.71 -9.90
CA GLN A 80 -27.04 -24.45 -9.23
C GLN A 80 -28.26 -24.65 -10.14
N TRP A 81 -28.68 -23.61 -10.85
CA TRP A 81 -29.80 -23.70 -11.78
C TRP A 81 -29.50 -24.66 -12.92
N TYR A 82 -28.31 -24.52 -13.54
CA TYR A 82 -27.89 -25.38 -14.63
C TYR A 82 -27.86 -26.87 -14.22
N MET A 83 -27.24 -27.19 -13.08
CA MET A 83 -27.10 -28.57 -12.63
C MET A 83 -28.43 -29.17 -12.14
N SER A 84 -29.23 -28.38 -11.41
CA SER A 84 -30.40 -28.90 -10.70
C SER A 84 -31.70 -28.90 -11.52
N ASP A 85 -31.79 -28.08 -12.57
CA ASP A 85 -33.01 -27.90 -13.38
C ASP A 85 -32.80 -28.32 -14.84
N PHE A 86 -31.64 -27.97 -15.43
CA PHE A 86 -31.40 -28.18 -16.86
C PHE A 86 -30.71 -29.51 -17.18
N ASP A 87 -29.57 -29.79 -16.53
CA ASP A 87 -28.71 -30.94 -16.88
C ASP A 87 -29.25 -32.26 -16.32
N TYR A 88 -29.51 -32.30 -15.00
CA TYR A 88 -29.98 -33.52 -14.34
C TYR A 88 -30.93 -33.23 -13.18
N PRO A 89 -32.25 -33.07 -13.45
CA PRO A 89 -33.22 -32.80 -12.41
C PRO A 89 -33.39 -34.00 -11.49
N LEU A 90 -32.81 -33.91 -10.30
CA LEU A 90 -32.84 -34.97 -9.28
C LEU A 90 -33.71 -34.56 -8.09
N ILE A 91 -34.79 -35.31 -7.85
CA ILE A 91 -35.65 -35.12 -6.68
C ILE A 91 -35.03 -35.85 -5.48
N VAL A 92 -34.28 -35.12 -4.66
CA VAL A 92 -33.66 -35.67 -3.43
C VAL A 92 -34.57 -35.44 -2.23
N GLY A 93 -35.09 -36.52 -1.64
CA GLY A 93 -35.89 -36.47 -0.41
C GLY A 93 -37.23 -35.72 -0.54
N GLY A 94 -37.83 -35.75 -1.74
CA GLY A 94 -39.15 -35.15 -2.03
C GLY A 94 -39.19 -33.62 -2.06
N LYS A 95 -38.03 -32.95 -2.00
CA LYS A 95 -37.93 -31.48 -2.04
C LYS A 95 -38.08 -30.95 -3.46
N PRO A 96 -38.58 -29.71 -3.65
CA PRO A 96 -38.60 -29.07 -4.95
C PRO A 96 -37.18 -28.92 -5.52
N LEU A 97 -37.06 -28.98 -6.85
CA LEU A 97 -35.79 -28.89 -7.59
C LEU A 97 -34.98 -27.64 -7.21
N PHE A 98 -35.66 -26.55 -6.85
CA PHE A 98 -35.03 -25.32 -6.39
C PHE A 98 -35.36 -25.00 -4.93
N SER A 99 -34.69 -25.69 -4.00
CA SER A 99 -34.81 -25.43 -2.56
C SER A 99 -33.84 -24.33 -2.10
N LEU A 100 -34.33 -23.10 -1.94
CA LEU A 100 -33.52 -21.97 -1.45
C LEU A 100 -32.70 -22.28 -0.18
N PRO A 101 -33.25 -22.93 0.86
CA PRO A 101 -32.49 -23.23 2.08
C PRO A 101 -31.30 -24.18 1.85
N ALA A 102 -31.40 -25.10 0.90
CA ALA A 102 -30.33 -26.07 0.62
C ALA A 102 -29.18 -25.45 -0.18
N PHE A 103 -29.48 -24.45 -1.00
CA PHE A 103 -28.50 -23.79 -1.88
C PHE A 103 -27.82 -22.57 -1.26
N LEU A 104 -28.37 -22.04 -0.17
CA LEU A 104 -27.85 -20.87 0.52
C LEU A 104 -26.39 -21.04 0.98
N PRO A 105 -25.96 -22.17 1.58
CA PRO A 105 -24.57 -22.36 2.01
C PRO A 105 -23.60 -22.26 0.82
N VAL A 106 -23.91 -22.90 -0.31
CA VAL A 106 -23.06 -22.87 -1.51
C VAL A 106 -22.97 -21.45 -2.08
N THR A 107 -24.09 -20.73 -2.15
CA THR A 107 -24.08 -19.34 -2.63
C THR A 107 -23.28 -18.41 -1.72
N PHE A 108 -23.38 -18.59 -0.40
CA PHE A 108 -22.59 -17.84 0.58
C PHE A 108 -21.08 -18.11 0.44
N GLU A 109 -20.69 -19.39 0.33
CA GLU A 109 -19.28 -19.77 0.16
C GLU A 109 -18.68 -19.16 -1.12
N LEU A 110 -19.42 -19.18 -2.24
CA LEU A 110 -18.95 -18.56 -3.48
C LEU A 110 -18.88 -17.03 -3.40
N PHE A 111 -19.80 -16.37 -2.68
CA PHE A 111 -19.70 -14.93 -2.41
C PHE A 111 -18.39 -14.60 -1.67
N VAL A 112 -18.11 -15.33 -0.59
CA VAL A 112 -16.91 -15.12 0.23
C VAL A 112 -15.64 -15.49 -0.53
N LEU A 113 -15.63 -16.59 -1.28
CA LEU A 113 -14.47 -17.04 -2.06
C LEU A 113 -14.06 -16.00 -3.12
N PHE A 114 -15.00 -15.51 -3.91
CA PHE A 114 -14.72 -14.48 -4.91
C PHE A 114 -14.33 -13.15 -4.26
N GLY A 115 -15.05 -12.72 -3.22
CA GLY A 115 -14.74 -11.50 -2.49
C GLY A 115 -13.34 -11.51 -1.87
N ALA A 116 -13.00 -12.56 -1.13
CA ALA A 116 -11.70 -12.73 -0.49
C ALA A 116 -10.57 -12.90 -1.51
N GLY A 117 -10.76 -13.73 -2.54
CA GLY A 117 -9.78 -13.95 -3.60
C GLY A 117 -9.45 -12.67 -4.38
N THR A 118 -10.48 -11.90 -4.76
CA THR A 118 -10.27 -10.61 -5.43
C THR A 118 -9.65 -9.57 -4.50
N THR A 119 -10.06 -9.52 -3.23
CA THR A 119 -9.45 -8.60 -2.24
C THR A 119 -7.96 -8.87 -2.09
N PHE A 120 -7.58 -10.15 -1.96
CA PHE A 120 -6.19 -10.56 -1.84
C PHE A 120 -5.37 -10.20 -3.10
N ALA A 121 -5.89 -10.51 -4.28
CA ALA A 121 -5.25 -10.15 -5.54
C ALA A 121 -5.12 -8.63 -5.72
N ALA A 122 -6.16 -7.87 -5.38
CA ALA A 122 -6.16 -6.42 -5.45
C ALA A 122 -5.16 -5.79 -4.47
N LEU A 123 -5.03 -6.32 -3.26
CA LEU A 123 -4.03 -5.87 -2.28
C LEU A 123 -2.61 -6.07 -2.82
N LEU A 124 -2.31 -7.25 -3.38
CA LEU A 124 -1.00 -7.54 -3.96
C LEU A 124 -0.65 -6.59 -5.11
N ALA A 125 -1.64 -6.28 -5.96
CA ALA A 125 -1.48 -5.36 -7.07
C ALA A 125 -1.34 -3.90 -6.60
N ALA A 126 -2.21 -3.44 -5.69
CA ALA A 126 -2.22 -2.06 -5.19
C ALA A 126 -0.95 -1.72 -4.41
N CYS A 127 -0.48 -2.62 -3.54
CA CYS A 127 0.77 -2.45 -2.80
C CYS A 127 2.01 -2.79 -3.64
N ARG A 128 1.85 -3.23 -4.90
CA ARG A 128 2.92 -3.67 -5.80
C ARG A 128 3.88 -4.68 -5.16
N LEU A 129 3.34 -5.58 -4.32
CA LEU A 129 4.12 -6.58 -3.57
C LEU A 129 4.71 -7.67 -4.47
N LEU A 130 4.23 -7.79 -5.71
CA LEU A 130 4.82 -8.67 -6.73
C LEU A 130 6.14 -8.13 -7.31
N ARG A 131 6.67 -7.03 -6.77
CA ARG A 131 8.00 -6.51 -7.13
C ARG A 131 9.08 -7.17 -6.26
N TRP A 132 9.92 -7.97 -6.88
CA TRP A 132 11.00 -8.72 -6.22
C TRP A 132 12.10 -7.85 -5.61
N ARG A 133 12.39 -6.69 -6.20
CA ARG A 133 13.45 -5.80 -5.73
C ARG A 133 13.03 -4.34 -5.82
N SER A 134 13.14 -3.63 -4.70
CA SER A 134 13.03 -2.18 -4.63
C SER A 134 14.42 -1.59 -4.36
N SER A 135 14.73 -0.41 -4.92
CA SER A 135 15.98 0.30 -4.63
C SER A 135 16.15 0.63 -3.15
N LEU A 136 15.04 0.74 -2.41
CA LEU A 136 15.03 1.01 -0.97
C LEU A 136 15.44 -0.20 -0.10
N HIS A 137 15.52 -1.42 -0.65
CA HIS A 137 15.86 -2.62 0.14
C HIS A 137 17.36 -2.72 0.47
N ASP A 138 18.24 -2.06 -0.30
CA ASP A 138 19.70 -2.12 -0.08
C ASP A 138 20.20 -1.12 0.98
N VAL A 139 19.32 -0.24 1.49
CA VAL A 139 19.70 0.84 2.41
C VAL A 139 19.60 0.36 3.85
N SER A 140 20.68 0.51 4.64
CA SER A 140 20.70 0.14 6.07
C SER A 140 19.61 0.85 6.88
N ALA A 141 19.27 2.08 6.50
CA ALA A 141 18.17 2.84 7.10
C ALA A 141 16.81 2.11 7.02
N MET A 142 16.55 1.32 5.96
CA MET A 142 15.30 0.57 5.82
C MET A 142 15.26 -0.67 6.73
N ALA A 143 16.44 -1.26 7.03
CA ALA A 143 16.53 -2.34 8.01
C ALA A 143 16.13 -1.85 9.41
N ASP A 144 16.57 -0.64 9.78
CA ASP A 144 16.20 -0.01 11.06
C ASP A 144 14.71 0.37 11.09
N ALA A 145 14.17 0.86 9.97
CA ALA A 145 12.75 1.21 9.83
C ALA A 145 11.80 0.02 10.00
N THR A 146 12.27 -1.18 9.68
CA THR A 146 11.50 -2.43 9.85
C THR A 146 11.59 -2.96 11.28
N SER A 147 12.65 -2.62 12.01
CA SER A 147 12.95 -3.20 13.32
C SER A 147 12.44 -2.34 14.48
N HIS A 148 12.90 -1.09 14.58
CA HIS A 148 12.72 -0.30 15.81
C HIS A 148 12.63 1.21 15.58
N ARG A 149 12.77 1.69 14.34
CA ARG A 149 12.73 3.12 14.00
C ARG A 149 11.65 3.43 12.98
N PHE A 150 11.38 4.70 12.79
CA PHE A 150 10.45 5.22 11.80
C PHE A 150 11.22 5.95 10.71
N ALA A 151 10.89 5.72 9.44
CA ALA A 151 11.54 6.39 8.33
C ALA A 151 10.55 7.20 7.50
N ILE A 152 10.98 8.37 7.04
CA ILE A 152 10.32 9.13 5.98
C ILE A 152 11.25 9.21 4.77
N VAL A 153 10.70 8.99 3.57
CA VAL A 153 11.45 9.03 2.31
C VAL A 153 10.87 10.15 1.46
N LEU A 154 11.70 11.13 1.13
CA LEU A 154 11.37 12.27 0.26
C LEU A 154 12.09 12.08 -1.08
N GLN A 155 11.37 11.98 -2.20
CA GLN A 155 11.99 11.81 -3.53
C GLN A 155 12.36 13.16 -4.16
N THR A 156 13.66 13.44 -4.29
CA THR A 156 14.12 14.71 -4.87
C THR A 156 13.93 14.68 -6.38
N ASP A 157 13.27 15.70 -6.90
CA ASP A 157 13.10 15.92 -8.33
C ASP A 157 14.10 16.99 -8.82
N ARG A 158 14.15 17.21 -10.13
CA ARG A 158 15.00 18.21 -10.79
C ARG A 158 14.58 19.66 -10.50
N ASP A 159 13.42 19.87 -9.89
CA ASP A 159 12.91 21.20 -9.52
C ASP A 159 13.67 21.78 -8.31
N ASP A 160 14.11 23.05 -8.41
CA ASP A 160 14.83 23.77 -7.34
C ASP A 160 14.07 23.81 -6.00
N ARG A 161 12.73 23.74 -6.04
CA ARG A 161 11.88 23.70 -4.84
C ARG A 161 11.96 22.38 -4.07
N PHE A 162 12.29 21.29 -4.75
CA PHE A 162 12.35 19.93 -4.22
C PHE A 162 13.78 19.37 -4.25
N SER A 163 14.75 20.28 -4.11
CA SER A 163 16.17 19.94 -3.98
C SER A 163 16.45 19.15 -2.70
N GLY A 164 17.48 18.31 -2.73
CA GLY A 164 17.93 17.53 -1.57
C GLY A 164 18.32 18.39 -0.36
N GLN A 165 18.69 19.66 -0.57
CA GLN A 165 18.95 20.61 0.52
C GLN A 165 17.64 21.04 1.21
N THR A 166 16.62 21.43 0.45
CA THR A 166 15.30 21.77 1.00
C THR A 166 14.67 20.59 1.73
N ALA A 167 14.84 19.38 1.20
CA ALA A 167 14.38 18.15 1.85
C ALA A 167 15.09 17.91 3.19
N ARG A 168 16.41 18.11 3.23
CA ARG A 168 17.21 18.02 4.46
C ARG A 168 16.80 19.07 5.48
N ASP A 169 16.67 20.33 5.07
CA ASP A 169 16.33 21.42 5.97
C ASP A 169 14.94 21.19 6.60
N LEU A 170 13.97 20.72 5.80
CA LEU A 170 12.62 20.37 6.30
C LEU A 170 12.65 19.23 7.33
N LEU A 171 13.54 18.26 7.16
CA LEU A 171 13.71 17.16 8.12
C LEU A 171 14.51 17.60 9.36
N LEU A 172 15.53 18.45 9.17
CA LEU A 172 16.38 18.97 10.25
C LEU A 172 15.66 19.95 11.16
N ASP A 173 14.57 20.58 10.71
CA ASP A 173 13.71 21.38 11.59
C ASP A 173 13.02 20.55 12.69
N ASP A 174 12.94 19.23 12.56
CA ASP A 174 12.50 18.29 13.62
C ASP A 174 13.68 17.49 14.24
N ALA A 175 14.94 17.97 14.04
CA ALA A 175 16.18 17.27 14.42
C ALA A 175 16.37 16.95 15.90
N ALA A 176 15.47 17.35 16.80
CA ALA A 176 15.56 17.01 18.22
C ALA A 176 15.59 15.48 18.48
N HIS A 177 15.17 14.66 17.51
CA HIS A 177 15.17 13.19 17.58
C HIS A 177 15.89 12.51 16.39
N LEU A 178 16.69 13.24 15.60
CA LEU A 178 17.45 12.68 14.48
C LEU A 178 18.85 12.24 14.95
N GLN A 179 19.12 10.94 15.06
CA GLN A 179 20.45 10.43 15.43
C GLN A 179 21.32 10.00 14.25
N HIS A 180 20.73 9.56 13.13
CA HIS A 180 21.50 9.29 11.93
C HIS A 180 21.37 10.46 10.95
N PRO A 181 22.49 11.02 10.47
CA PRO A 181 22.45 12.04 9.44
C PRO A 181 21.73 11.43 8.25
N VAL A 182 20.74 12.17 7.77
CA VAL A 182 20.03 11.99 6.51
C VAL A 182 20.84 11.12 5.56
N ALA A 183 20.45 9.83 5.48
CA ALA A 183 21.20 8.90 4.67
C ALA A 183 20.92 9.27 3.21
N ASP A 184 21.98 9.70 2.53
CA ASP A 184 21.91 10.07 1.13
C ASP A 184 21.74 8.83 0.27
N ALA A 185 20.49 8.54 -0.10
CA ALA A 185 20.19 7.42 -0.97
C ALA A 185 20.31 7.86 -2.44
N PHE A 186 21.42 7.41 -3.03
CA PHE A 186 21.52 6.61 -4.25
C PHE A 186 20.35 6.69 -5.25
N GLN A 187 20.70 6.79 -6.54
CA GLN A 187 19.77 6.88 -7.69
C GLN A 187 18.52 6.00 -7.51
N VAL A 188 17.37 6.63 -7.25
CA VAL A 188 16.09 5.98 -7.44
C VAL A 188 15.78 6.12 -8.91
N GLY A 189 16.04 5.05 -9.67
CA GLY A 189 15.62 4.97 -11.07
C GLY A 189 14.14 5.38 -11.18
N VAL A 190 13.89 6.43 -11.96
CA VAL A 190 12.66 7.23 -12.09
C VAL A 190 11.40 6.46 -12.46
N GLU A 191 11.48 5.16 -12.70
CA GLU A 191 10.34 4.39 -13.20
C GLU A 191 9.34 3.93 -12.13
N LEU A 192 9.43 4.37 -10.87
CA LEU A 192 8.78 3.62 -9.79
C LEU A 192 7.58 4.24 -9.07
N LEU A 193 7.12 5.46 -9.38
CA LEU A 193 5.86 5.98 -8.82
C LEU A 193 4.97 6.82 -9.76
N VAL A 194 5.34 7.02 -11.03
CA VAL A 194 4.53 7.81 -12.00
C VAL A 194 3.48 6.97 -12.73
N GLY A 195 3.28 5.71 -12.34
CA GLY A 195 2.30 4.81 -12.97
C GLY A 195 0.92 4.86 -12.32
N MET A 196 0.25 6.00 -12.37
CA MET A 196 -1.22 6.11 -12.32
C MET A 196 -1.69 7.08 -13.39
#